data_AF-A0A9W9VQH8-F1
#
_entry.id   AF-A0A9W9VQH8-F1
#
_cell.length_a   1.000
_cell.length_b   1.000
_cell.length_c   1.000
_cell.angle_alpha   90.00
_cell.angle_beta   90.00
_cell.angle_gamma   90.00
#
_symmetry.space_group_name_H-M   'P 1'
#
loop_
_entity.id
_entity.type
_entity.pdbx_description
1 polymer ?
#
loop_
_entity_poly.entity_id
_entity_poly.type
_entity_poly.pdbx_seq_one_letter_code
_entity_poly.pdbx_strand_id
1 'polypeptide(L)'
;MADPVIDSSERLQDAITRLSTERLARLCKTLCEENPSARKFFRSRLFVEEEKVPGPQLPEPEYRRPFGHLPRPGPRFLEAHRNEDGEDGEDGEDEDDEDENEDDAEDEEDGDSVASEPAFKPGSLKRTRPRFAVCKNCEKEFDVAENTSESCTYHPGMSHDDNSHPDEDFFADHDEDCHGIIDTDEMREEYPDGFIYECCDHNGEEDPCIKDWHEPTDPEAAKRRLIQYGGGSDTSRIVASRQALLF
;
A
#
# COMPACT_ATOMS: atom_id res chain seq x y z
N MET A 1 21.90 -9.45 49.34
CA MET A 1 20.89 -9.54 48.26
C MET A 1 21.68 -9.52 46.97
N ALA A 2 21.69 -10.61 46.22
CA ALA A 2 22.43 -10.68 44.97
C ALA A 2 21.59 -10.02 43.87
N ASP A 3 22.16 -9.05 43.16
CA ASP A 3 21.52 -8.47 41.99
C ASP A 3 21.33 -9.55 40.92
N PRO A 4 20.14 -9.66 40.30
CA PRO A 4 19.94 -10.60 39.21
C PRO A 4 20.87 -10.21 38.06
N VAL A 5 21.72 -11.16 37.64
CA VAL A 5 22.51 -11.05 36.42
C VAL A 5 21.53 -11.12 35.26
N ILE A 6 21.05 -9.97 34.80
CA ILE A 6 20.20 -9.87 33.62
C ILE A 6 21.06 -10.27 32.42
N ASP A 7 20.60 -11.27 31.66
CA ASP A 7 21.30 -11.78 30.49
C ASP A 7 21.48 -10.68 29.43
N SER A 8 22.66 -10.64 28.80
CA SER A 8 22.97 -9.60 27.80
C SER A 8 22.03 -9.69 26.59
N SER A 9 21.48 -10.87 26.31
CA SER A 9 20.48 -11.10 25.27
C SER A 9 19.14 -10.41 25.59
N GLU A 10 18.66 -10.54 26.83
CA GLU A 10 17.38 -9.93 27.25
C GLU A 10 17.44 -8.40 27.17
N ARG A 11 18.57 -7.81 27.59
CA ARG A 11 18.77 -6.36 27.49
C ARG A 11 18.79 -5.87 26.04
N LEU A 12 19.34 -6.66 25.13
CA LEU A 12 19.34 -6.34 23.70
C LEU A 12 17.93 -6.42 23.13
N GLN A 13 17.16 -7.45 23.49
CA GLN A 13 15.77 -7.60 23.05
C GLN A 13 14.88 -6.45 23.52
N ASP A 14 14.98 -6.07 24.80
CA ASP A 14 14.25 -4.91 25.36
C ASP A 14 14.67 -3.58 24.67
N ALA A 15 15.95 -3.44 24.31
CA ALA A 15 16.39 -2.26 23.56
C ALA A 15 15.82 -2.22 22.14
N ILE A 16 15.69 -3.37 21.48
CA ILE A 16 15.10 -3.48 20.12
C ILE A 16 13.60 -3.16 20.17
N THR A 17 12.85 -3.70 21.14
CA THR A 17 11.40 -3.48 21.24
C THR A 17 11.03 -2.04 21.57
N ARG A 18 11.89 -1.31 22.29
CA ARG A 18 11.71 0.11 22.60
C ARG A 18 12.18 1.05 21.49
N LEU A 19 12.86 0.53 20.47
CA LEU A 19 13.41 1.34 19.40
C LEU A 19 12.30 1.77 18.43
N SER A 20 12.35 3.01 17.94
CA SER A 20 11.41 3.45 16.91
C SER A 20 11.65 2.70 15.59
N THR A 21 10.57 2.52 14.82
CA THR A 21 10.58 1.85 13.52
C THR A 21 11.58 2.48 12.54
N GLU A 22 11.70 3.81 12.51
CA GLU A 22 12.67 4.53 11.68
C GLU A 22 14.13 4.23 12.05
N ARG A 23 14.41 4.12 13.35
CA ARG A 23 15.76 3.80 13.84
C ARG A 23 16.08 2.35 13.54
N LEU A 24 15.13 1.44 13.76
CA LEU A 24 15.26 0.03 13.42
C LEU A 24 15.51 -0.16 11.92
N ALA A 25 14.74 0.54 11.07
CA ALA A 25 14.92 0.50 9.62
C ALA A 25 16.31 0.99 9.19
N ARG A 26 16.83 2.05 9.80
CA ARG A 26 18.21 2.52 9.55
C ARG A 26 19.25 1.47 9.95
N LEU A 27 19.13 0.88 11.14
CA LEU A 27 20.05 -0.18 11.58
C LEU A 27 19.99 -1.41 10.66
N CYS A 28 18.81 -1.83 10.22
CA CYS A 28 18.65 -2.92 9.28
C CYS A 28 19.29 -2.62 7.93
N LYS A 29 19.20 -1.38 7.43
CA LYS A 29 19.87 -0.94 6.19
C LYS A 29 21.39 -1.04 6.33
N THR A 30 21.97 -0.43 7.37
CA THR A 30 23.41 -0.51 7.65
C THR A 30 23.88 -1.96 7.78
N LEU A 31 23.12 -2.82 8.48
CA LEU A 31 23.45 -4.23 8.63
C LEU A 31 23.42 -4.98 7.28
N CYS A 32 22.53 -4.61 6.35
CA CYS A 32 22.49 -5.20 5.01
C CYS A 32 23.66 -4.74 4.11
N GLU A 33 24.19 -3.54 4.34
CA GLU A 33 25.36 -3.00 3.64
C GLU A 33 26.64 -3.67 4.13
N GLU A 34 26.81 -3.77 5.45
CA GLU A 34 28.01 -4.30 6.09
C GLU A 34 28.09 -5.84 6.06
N ASN A 35 26.95 -6.53 6.10
CA ASN A 35 26.90 -7.98 6.24
C ASN A 35 26.11 -8.67 5.11
N PRO A 36 26.81 -9.28 4.12
CA PRO A 36 26.16 -10.01 3.03
C PRO A 36 25.25 -11.16 3.49
N SER A 37 25.57 -11.80 4.62
CA SER A 37 24.75 -12.87 5.19
C SER A 37 23.44 -12.32 5.75
N ALA A 38 23.48 -11.17 6.41
CA ALA A 38 22.28 -10.48 6.87
C ALA A 38 21.41 -10.06 5.68
N ARG A 39 22.01 -9.49 4.63
CA ARG A 39 21.29 -9.15 3.39
C ARG A 39 20.58 -10.35 2.77
N LYS A 40 21.25 -11.50 2.69
CA LYS A 40 20.64 -12.75 2.20
C LYS A 40 19.49 -13.21 3.11
N PHE A 41 19.66 -13.10 4.42
CA PHE A 41 18.63 -13.42 5.40
C PHE A 41 17.39 -12.54 5.22
N PHE A 42 17.53 -11.21 5.21
CA PHE A 42 16.42 -10.28 4.98
C PHE A 42 15.75 -10.51 3.64
N ARG A 43 16.53 -10.74 2.56
CA ARG A 43 15.97 -11.03 1.24
C ARG A 43 15.06 -12.27 1.26
N SER A 44 15.48 -13.33 1.97
CA SER A 44 14.69 -14.56 2.07
C SER A 44 13.43 -14.45 2.94
N ARG A 45 13.38 -13.44 3.82
CA ARG A 45 12.28 -13.24 4.78
C ARG A 45 11.30 -12.17 4.35
N LEU A 46 11.78 -11.09 3.73
CA LEU A 46 10.96 -9.94 3.35
C LEU A 46 10.47 -9.99 1.90
N PHE A 47 11.00 -10.89 1.07
CA PHE A 47 10.60 -11.02 -0.33
C PHE A 47 10.15 -12.45 -0.64
N VAL A 48 9.17 -12.53 -1.54
CA VAL A 48 8.62 -13.77 -2.06
C VAL A 48 8.81 -13.78 -3.57
N GLU A 49 9.18 -14.95 -4.13
CA GLU A 49 9.22 -15.16 -5.58
C GLU A 49 7.78 -15.16 -6.12
N GLU A 50 7.50 -14.42 -7.19
CA GLU A 50 6.14 -14.25 -7.74
C GLU A 50 5.45 -15.59 -8.06
N GLU A 51 6.21 -16.59 -8.51
CA GLU A 51 5.73 -17.96 -8.80
C GLU A 51 5.19 -18.71 -7.57
N LYS A 52 5.55 -18.28 -6.35
CA LYS A 52 5.15 -18.92 -5.09
C LYS A 52 3.95 -18.26 -4.42
N VAL A 53 3.47 -17.16 -4.99
CA VAL A 53 2.35 -16.41 -4.42
C VAL A 53 1.06 -17.16 -4.75
N PRO A 54 0.35 -17.69 -3.74
CA PRO A 54 -0.99 -18.21 -3.95
C PRO A 54 -1.91 -17.05 -4.34
N GLY A 55 -2.70 -17.23 -5.39
CA GLY A 55 -3.67 -16.21 -5.81
C GLY A 55 -4.55 -16.69 -6.95
N PRO A 56 -5.73 -16.06 -7.13
CA PRO A 56 -6.46 -16.17 -8.38
C PRO A 56 -5.53 -15.61 -9.46
N GLN A 57 -5.10 -16.47 -10.39
CA GLN A 57 -4.34 -16.04 -11.56
C GLN A 57 -5.14 -14.91 -12.20
N LEU A 58 -4.67 -13.65 -12.08
CA LEU A 58 -5.21 -12.57 -12.89
C LEU A 58 -5.22 -13.12 -14.32
N PRO A 59 -6.34 -13.04 -15.06
CA PRO A 59 -6.35 -13.49 -16.44
C PRO A 59 -5.16 -12.81 -17.10
N GLU A 60 -4.24 -13.64 -17.63
CA GLU A 60 -3.00 -13.11 -18.20
C GLU A 60 -3.37 -11.91 -19.07
N PRO A 61 -2.68 -10.76 -18.91
CA PRO A 61 -3.04 -9.58 -19.65
C PRO A 61 -3.09 -9.98 -21.13
N GLU A 62 -4.29 -9.99 -21.74
CA GLU A 62 -4.46 -10.27 -23.17
C GLU A 62 -3.71 -9.24 -24.06
N TYR A 63 -3.00 -8.30 -23.44
CA TYR A 63 -2.03 -7.36 -23.99
C TYR A 63 -0.76 -7.98 -24.57
N ARG A 64 -0.84 -9.15 -25.21
CA ARG A 64 0.00 -9.51 -26.36
C ARG A 64 -0.78 -10.36 -27.36
N ARG A 65 -2.00 -9.98 -27.71
CA ARG A 65 -2.42 -10.21 -29.10
C ARG A 65 -1.51 -9.33 -29.97
N PRO A 66 -0.70 -9.90 -30.89
CA PRO A 66 -0.08 -9.10 -31.94
C PRO A 66 -1.19 -8.29 -32.61
N PHE A 67 -0.92 -7.06 -33.02
CA PHE A 67 -1.82 -6.25 -33.84
C PHE A 67 -2.17 -6.99 -35.14
N GLY A 68 -3.09 -7.95 -35.04
CA GLY A 68 -3.62 -8.74 -36.12
C GLY A 68 -4.68 -7.91 -36.79
N HIS A 69 -4.25 -7.13 -37.77
CA HIS A 69 -5.06 -6.61 -38.87
C HIS A 69 -6.40 -6.00 -38.45
N LEU A 70 -6.35 -4.75 -37.99
CA LEU A 70 -7.46 -3.85 -38.30
C LEU A 70 -7.57 -3.80 -39.84
N PRO A 71 -8.73 -4.14 -40.44
CA PRO A 71 -8.92 -3.97 -41.87
C PRO A 71 -8.73 -2.48 -42.19
N ARG A 72 -7.90 -2.20 -43.20
CA ARG A 72 -7.70 -0.87 -43.75
C ARG A 72 -9.07 -0.22 -44.00
N PRO A 73 -9.36 0.99 -43.47
CA PRO A 73 -10.51 1.74 -43.93
C PRO A 73 -10.32 2.03 -45.42
N GLY A 74 -11.27 1.56 -46.23
CA GLY A 74 -11.29 1.82 -47.67
C GLY A 74 -11.48 3.31 -47.95
N PRO A 75 -11.05 3.81 -49.12
CA PRO A 75 -11.14 5.23 -49.45
C PRO A 75 -12.51 5.54 -50.04
N ARG A 76 -13.44 6.04 -49.22
CA ARG A 76 -14.69 6.74 -49.62
C ARG A 76 -15.18 7.51 -48.39
N PHE A 77 -15.58 8.78 -48.41
CA PHE A 77 -15.94 9.71 -49.47
C PHE A 77 -15.76 11.11 -48.86
N LEU A 78 -15.19 12.05 -49.62
CA LEU A 78 -15.19 13.47 -49.27
C LEU A 78 -16.64 13.97 -49.30
N GLU A 79 -17.15 14.47 -48.18
CA GLU A 79 -18.28 15.40 -48.23
C GLU A 79 -18.04 16.53 -47.24
N ALA A 80 -17.74 17.68 -47.84
CA ALA A 80 -17.47 18.94 -47.20
C ALA A 80 -18.78 19.53 -46.67
N HIS A 81 -18.79 19.91 -45.39
CA HIS A 81 -19.71 20.94 -44.90
C HIS A 81 -18.89 22.07 -44.28
N ARG A 82 -18.66 23.05 -45.15
CA ARG A 82 -18.25 24.42 -44.89
C ARG A 82 -19.38 25.17 -44.18
N ASN A 83 -19.01 25.98 -43.19
CA ASN A 83 -19.55 27.27 -42.72
C ASN A 83 -18.60 27.63 -41.54
N GLU A 84 -17.65 28.59 -41.62
CA GLU A 84 -17.82 30.06 -41.67
C GLU A 84 -18.84 30.45 -40.56
N ASP A 85 -18.48 31.06 -39.41
CA ASP A 85 -18.06 32.47 -39.26
C ASP A 85 -17.57 32.79 -37.81
N GLY A 86 -16.65 33.78 -37.66
CA GLY A 86 -16.43 34.65 -36.48
C GLY A 86 -15.30 34.23 -35.52
N GLU A 87 -14.06 34.76 -35.55
CA GLU A 87 -13.50 36.14 -35.49
C GLU A 87 -13.68 36.88 -34.16
N ASP A 88 -12.65 36.82 -33.28
CA ASP A 88 -12.07 37.88 -32.44
C ASP A 88 -11.22 37.24 -31.31
N GLY A 89 -9.99 37.63 -30.95
CA GLY A 89 -9.08 38.69 -31.34
C GLY A 89 -8.10 38.89 -30.15
N GLU A 90 -6.79 38.80 -30.43
CA GLU A 90 -5.67 39.50 -29.73
C GLU A 90 -5.46 39.14 -28.23
N ASP A 91 -4.31 39.19 -27.56
CA ASP A 91 -2.93 39.66 -27.74
C ASP A 91 -2.23 39.42 -26.37
N GLY A 92 -0.92 39.13 -26.34
CA GLY A 92 -0.17 39.03 -25.09
C GLY A 92 1.13 38.25 -25.19
N GLU A 93 2.15 38.91 -25.73
CA GLU A 93 3.57 38.56 -25.69
C GLU A 93 4.14 38.77 -24.28
N ASP A 94 5.22 38.05 -23.92
CA ASP A 94 6.29 38.36 -22.94
C ASP A 94 7.02 37.02 -22.64
N GLU A 95 8.13 36.70 -23.31
CA GLU A 95 9.53 37.08 -23.05
C GLU A 95 10.18 36.43 -21.80
N ASP A 96 11.23 35.66 -22.09
CA ASP A 96 12.47 35.42 -21.33
C ASP A 96 12.46 34.64 -20.00
N ASP A 97 13.14 33.48 -20.00
CA ASP A 97 14.43 33.36 -19.30
C ASP A 97 15.15 32.05 -19.67
N GLU A 98 16.37 32.21 -20.18
CA GLU A 98 17.35 31.19 -20.47
C GLU A 98 18.11 30.86 -19.18
N ASP A 99 18.15 29.59 -18.77
CA ASP A 99 19.05 29.15 -17.69
C ASP A 99 20.00 28.08 -18.24
N GLU A 100 21.11 28.57 -18.77
CA GLU A 100 22.30 27.81 -19.12
C GLU A 100 23.05 27.45 -17.82
N ASN A 101 23.20 26.16 -17.53
CA ASN A 101 24.27 25.69 -16.64
C ASN A 101 25.05 24.59 -17.36
N GLU A 102 26.09 25.04 -18.05
CA GLU A 102 27.27 24.25 -18.40
C GLU A 102 28.22 24.31 -17.19
N ASP A 103 28.44 23.18 -16.51
CA ASP A 103 29.63 22.99 -15.68
C ASP A 103 30.27 21.67 -16.08
N ASP A 104 31.30 21.86 -16.90
CA ASP A 104 32.27 20.92 -17.40
C ASP A 104 33.39 20.77 -16.35
N ALA A 105 33.67 19.54 -15.92
CA ALA A 105 34.87 19.20 -15.15
C ALA A 105 35.28 17.77 -15.46
N GLU A 106 36.05 17.63 -16.53
CA GLU A 106 36.93 16.50 -16.80
C GLU A 106 38.04 16.44 -15.73
N ASP A 107 38.26 15.28 -15.11
CA ASP A 107 39.61 14.86 -14.72
C ASP A 107 39.70 13.32 -14.70
N GLU A 108 40.81 12.84 -15.24
CA GLU A 108 41.04 11.49 -15.74
C GLU A 108 41.72 10.55 -14.72
N GLU A 109 41.50 9.26 -14.99
CA GLU A 109 42.35 8.08 -14.72
C GLU A 109 43.21 7.99 -13.45
N ASP A 110 42.90 6.98 -12.62
CA ASP A 110 43.94 6.06 -12.14
C ASP A 110 43.37 4.65 -11.98
N GLY A 111 43.96 3.70 -12.71
CA GLY A 111 43.60 2.29 -12.67
C GLY A 111 44.41 1.52 -11.64
N ASP A 112 43.78 0.58 -10.95
CA ASP A 112 44.43 -0.72 -10.74
C ASP A 112 43.41 -1.86 -10.54
N SER A 113 43.79 -2.95 -11.20
CA SER A 113 43.16 -4.24 -11.35
C SER A 113 43.05 -5.04 -10.04
N VAL A 114 41.91 -5.69 -9.79
CA VAL A 114 41.90 -7.03 -9.16
C VAL A 114 40.62 -7.80 -9.43
N ALA A 115 40.83 -9.04 -9.88
CA ALA A 115 39.96 -10.21 -9.75
C ALA A 115 38.65 -10.21 -10.56
N SER A 116 38.77 -10.84 -11.73
CA SER A 116 37.69 -11.43 -12.52
C SER A 116 36.66 -12.19 -11.66
N GLU A 117 35.52 -11.55 -11.40
CA GLU A 117 34.32 -12.24 -10.96
C GLU A 117 33.75 -13.10 -12.12
N PRO A 118 33.23 -14.30 -11.81
CA PRO A 118 32.66 -15.18 -12.83
C PRO A 118 31.45 -14.52 -13.47
N ALA A 119 31.48 -14.44 -14.80
CA ALA A 119 30.40 -13.96 -15.65
C ALA A 119 29.02 -14.42 -15.15
N PHE A 120 28.29 -13.49 -14.55
CA PHE A 120 26.91 -13.68 -14.16
C PHE A 120 26.10 -13.86 -15.44
N LYS A 121 25.76 -15.10 -15.77
CA LYS A 121 24.80 -15.38 -16.85
C LYS A 121 23.51 -14.64 -16.49
N PRO A 122 22.88 -13.88 -17.41
CA PRO A 122 21.56 -13.31 -17.18
C PRO A 122 20.52 -14.44 -17.20
N GLY A 123 20.52 -15.27 -16.16
CA GLY A 123 19.40 -16.13 -15.83
C GLY A 123 18.29 -15.22 -15.34
N SER A 124 17.09 -15.35 -15.91
CA SER A 124 15.87 -14.64 -15.53
C SER A 124 15.92 -14.22 -14.06
N LEU A 125 16.05 -12.92 -13.81
CA LEU A 125 15.83 -12.36 -12.49
C LEU A 125 14.38 -12.69 -12.16
N LYS A 126 14.19 -13.76 -11.39
CA LYS A 126 12.88 -14.14 -10.90
C LYS A 126 12.28 -12.92 -10.22
N ARG A 127 11.13 -12.49 -10.70
CA ARG A 127 10.45 -11.31 -10.18
C ARG A 127 10.11 -11.61 -8.72
N THR A 128 10.54 -10.72 -7.83
CA THR A 128 10.27 -10.81 -6.40
C THR A 128 9.40 -9.66 -5.98
N ARG A 129 8.46 -9.91 -5.07
CA ARG A 129 7.61 -8.89 -4.47
C ARG A 129 7.77 -8.88 -2.94
N PRO A 130 7.43 -7.77 -2.26
CA PRO A 130 7.36 -7.73 -0.80
C PRO A 130 6.46 -8.84 -0.27
N ARG A 131 6.89 -9.49 0.82
CA ARG A 131 6.16 -10.57 1.47
C ARG A 131 4.91 -10.08 2.19
N PHE A 132 5.03 -8.93 2.84
CA PHE A 132 3.96 -8.33 3.63
C PHE A 132 3.33 -7.17 2.86
N ALA A 133 2.00 -7.10 2.89
CA ALA A 133 1.21 -6.03 2.33
C ALA A 133 0.00 -5.74 3.21
N VAL A 134 -0.61 -4.58 3.06
CA VAL A 134 -1.86 -4.22 3.75
C VAL A 134 -3.03 -4.47 2.82
N CYS A 135 -4.08 -5.12 3.30
CA CYS A 135 -5.27 -5.41 2.52
C CYS A 135 -6.13 -4.14 2.35
N LYS A 136 -6.62 -3.86 1.14
CA LYS A 136 -7.50 -2.71 0.92
C LYS A 136 -8.92 -2.88 1.48
N ASN A 137 -9.37 -4.14 1.67
CA ASN A 137 -10.74 -4.45 2.09
C ASN A 137 -10.88 -4.52 3.62
N CYS A 138 -9.90 -5.14 4.30
CA CYS A 138 -9.94 -5.33 5.76
C CYS A 138 -8.85 -4.57 6.52
N GLU A 139 -7.97 -3.85 5.81
CA GLU A 139 -6.91 -2.98 6.36
C GLU A 139 -5.86 -3.67 7.25
N LYS A 140 -5.89 -5.00 7.32
CA LYS A 140 -4.92 -5.82 8.06
C LYS A 140 -3.68 -6.11 7.20
N GLU A 141 -2.52 -6.14 7.85
CA GLU A 141 -1.30 -6.68 7.25
C GLU A 141 -1.44 -8.18 7.03
N PHE A 142 -1.02 -8.66 5.86
CA PHE A 142 -1.07 -10.07 5.50
C PHE A 142 0.21 -10.52 4.78
N ASP A 143 0.52 -11.81 4.91
CA ASP A 143 1.58 -12.47 4.18
C ASP A 143 1.08 -12.93 2.81
N VAL A 144 1.64 -12.34 1.75
CA VAL A 144 1.30 -12.64 0.37
C VAL A 144 1.58 -14.11 0.01
N ALA A 145 2.55 -14.76 0.66
CA ALA A 145 2.86 -16.17 0.42
C ALA A 145 1.87 -17.14 1.10
N GLU A 146 1.16 -16.69 2.13
CA GLU A 146 0.23 -17.50 2.92
C GLU A 146 -1.23 -17.08 2.71
N ASN A 147 -1.48 -16.17 1.76
CA ASN A 147 -2.82 -15.70 1.41
C ASN A 147 -3.67 -16.85 0.85
N THR A 148 -4.90 -16.98 1.32
CA THR A 148 -5.87 -17.98 0.85
C THR A 148 -7.20 -17.30 0.56
N SER A 149 -8.11 -18.02 -0.12
CA SER A 149 -9.47 -17.55 -0.41
C SER A 149 -10.33 -17.30 0.82
N GLU A 150 -9.89 -17.72 2.01
CA GLU A 150 -10.62 -17.54 3.27
C GLU A 150 -9.83 -16.65 4.26
N SER A 151 -8.70 -16.07 3.84
CA SER A 151 -7.84 -15.29 4.71
C SER A 151 -8.38 -13.89 4.99
N CYS A 152 -9.00 -13.26 4.00
CA CYS A 152 -9.59 -11.93 4.16
C CYS A 152 -11.05 -12.06 4.55
N THR A 153 -11.43 -11.49 5.69
CA THR A 153 -12.81 -11.35 6.12
C THR A 153 -13.16 -9.88 6.30
N TYR A 154 -14.21 -9.40 5.64
CA TYR A 154 -14.60 -7.99 5.65
C TYR A 154 -16.09 -7.79 5.37
N HIS A 155 -16.61 -6.62 5.73
CA HIS A 155 -17.86 -6.09 5.17
C HIS A 155 -17.50 -5.14 4.01
N PRO A 156 -18.23 -5.17 2.88
CA PRO A 156 -18.14 -4.11 1.88
C PRO A 156 -18.34 -2.75 2.57
N GLY A 157 -17.45 -1.81 2.28
CA GLY A 157 -17.46 -0.47 2.88
C GLY A 157 -16.94 -0.35 4.30
N MET A 158 -16.39 -1.42 4.88
CA MET A 158 -15.66 -1.33 6.15
C MET A 158 -14.49 -0.32 6.09
N SER A 159 -13.91 -0.11 4.90
CA SER A 159 -12.94 0.96 4.66
C SER A 159 -13.64 2.21 4.12
N HIS A 160 -14.22 3.04 4.99
CA HIS A 160 -14.69 4.40 4.65
C HIS A 160 -15.77 4.52 3.55
N ASP A 161 -16.42 3.43 3.11
CA ASP A 161 -17.49 3.56 2.11
C ASP A 161 -18.86 3.58 2.79
N ASP A 162 -19.80 4.27 2.14
CA ASP A 162 -21.21 4.54 2.46
C ASP A 162 -22.11 3.28 2.49
N ASN A 163 -21.56 2.14 2.89
CA ASN A 163 -22.22 0.83 2.77
C ASN A 163 -22.69 0.28 4.13
N SER A 164 -22.66 1.13 5.15
CA SER A 164 -23.26 0.95 6.46
C SER A 164 -24.09 2.17 6.82
N HIS A 165 -25.26 1.98 7.42
CA HIS A 165 -26.13 3.06 7.87
C HIS A 165 -26.24 3.07 9.39
N PRO A 166 -26.51 4.23 10.01
CA PRO A 166 -26.72 4.31 11.45
C PRO A 166 -27.98 3.52 11.85
N ASP A 167 -27.89 2.78 12.94
CA ASP A 167 -29.01 2.12 13.57
C ASP A 167 -29.90 3.16 14.28
N GLU A 168 -31.12 3.33 13.78
CA GLU A 168 -32.11 4.26 14.32
C GLU A 168 -32.46 3.95 15.78
N ASP A 169 -32.41 2.68 16.20
CA ASP A 169 -32.69 2.29 17.58
C ASP A 169 -31.52 2.61 18.52
N PHE A 170 -30.29 2.51 18.02
CA PHE A 170 -29.08 2.86 18.79
C PHE A 170 -28.95 4.36 18.99
N PHE A 171 -29.19 5.14 17.93
CA PHE A 171 -29.07 6.60 17.92
C PHE A 171 -30.40 7.33 18.16
N ALA A 172 -31.39 6.68 18.78
CA ALA A 172 -32.72 7.24 18.97
C ALA A 172 -32.76 8.59 19.73
N ASP A 173 -31.79 8.82 20.62
CA ASP A 173 -31.65 10.07 21.40
C ASP A 173 -30.70 11.10 20.74
N HIS A 174 -30.06 10.74 19.61
CA HIS A 174 -29.07 11.58 18.93
C HIS A 174 -29.74 12.49 17.89
N ASP A 175 -29.96 13.74 18.28
CA ASP A 175 -30.37 14.81 17.36
C ASP A 175 -29.15 15.45 16.68
N GLU A 176 -29.05 15.38 15.35
CA GLU A 176 -27.93 15.92 14.58
C GLU A 176 -27.79 17.44 14.69
N ASP A 177 -28.89 18.18 14.90
CA ASP A 177 -28.86 19.64 15.08
C ASP A 177 -28.18 20.04 16.42
N CYS A 178 -28.16 19.12 17.39
CA CYS A 178 -27.61 19.35 18.72
C CYS A 178 -26.27 18.62 18.96
N HIS A 179 -26.14 17.41 18.42
CA HIS A 179 -25.05 16.48 18.72
C HIS A 179 -24.10 16.24 17.54
N GLY A 180 -24.40 16.82 16.37
CA GLY A 180 -23.60 16.67 15.15
C GLY A 180 -24.02 15.48 14.29
N ILE A 181 -23.45 15.40 13.09
CA ILE A 181 -23.80 14.40 12.07
C ILE A 181 -23.44 13.00 12.58
N ILE A 182 -24.41 12.08 12.55
CA ILE A 182 -24.20 10.68 12.99
C ILE A 182 -23.33 9.95 11.97
N ASP A 183 -23.64 10.11 10.69
CA ASP A 183 -23.01 9.36 9.61
C ASP A 183 -21.62 9.93 9.24
N THR A 184 -20.66 9.73 10.16
CA THR A 184 -19.27 10.15 10.00
C THR A 184 -18.31 9.02 10.34
N ASP A 185 -17.11 9.05 9.78
CA ASP A 185 -16.10 8.02 10.03
C ASP A 185 -15.65 7.96 11.49
N GLU A 186 -15.60 9.12 12.16
CA GLU A 186 -15.28 9.20 13.59
C GLU A 186 -16.31 8.46 14.44
N MET A 187 -17.61 8.63 14.13
CA MET A 187 -18.70 7.92 14.83
C MET A 187 -18.68 6.41 14.56
N ARG A 188 -18.31 5.98 13.34
CA ARG A 188 -18.16 4.55 13.00
C ARG A 188 -17.00 3.89 13.74
N GLU A 189 -15.92 4.62 14.01
CA GLU A 189 -14.80 4.12 14.82
C GLU A 189 -15.14 4.09 16.32
N GLU A 190 -15.87 5.09 16.81
CA GLU A 190 -16.22 5.19 18.23
C GLU A 190 -17.39 4.26 18.64
N TYR A 191 -18.39 4.12 17.78
CA TYR A 191 -19.62 3.35 18.02
C TYR A 191 -19.87 2.32 16.90
N PRO A 192 -18.99 1.32 16.72
CA PRO A 192 -19.14 0.34 15.65
C PRO A 192 -20.43 -0.49 15.75
N ASP A 193 -20.97 -0.67 16.95
CA ASP A 193 -22.25 -1.34 17.21
C ASP A 193 -23.48 -0.52 16.77
N GLY A 194 -23.32 0.80 16.64
CA GLY A 194 -24.36 1.71 16.17
C GLY A 194 -24.53 1.76 14.65
N PHE A 195 -23.71 1.05 13.87
CA PHE A 195 -23.81 1.04 12.40
C PHE A 195 -24.09 -0.37 11.89
N ILE A 196 -25.07 -0.48 10.99
CA ILE A 196 -25.51 -1.72 10.38
C ILE A 196 -24.99 -1.80 8.94
N TYR A 197 -24.31 -2.89 8.60
CA TYR A 197 -23.81 -3.11 7.25
C TYR A 197 -24.86 -3.75 6.34
N GLU A 198 -25.14 -3.14 5.19
CA GLU A 198 -26.16 -3.61 4.23
C GLU A 198 -25.92 -5.02 3.68
N CYS A 199 -24.69 -5.51 3.76
CA CYS A 199 -24.30 -6.81 3.22
C CYS A 199 -24.84 -8.01 4.03
N CYS A 200 -25.16 -7.82 5.31
CA CYS A 200 -25.63 -8.90 6.19
C CYS A 200 -26.52 -8.44 7.34
N ASP A 201 -26.84 -7.14 7.43
CA ASP A 201 -27.61 -6.53 8.51
C ASP A 201 -27.00 -6.77 9.91
N HIS A 202 -25.68 -7.01 9.96
CA HIS A 202 -24.92 -7.13 11.20
C HIS A 202 -24.26 -5.79 11.52
N ASN A 203 -23.99 -5.55 12.80
CA ASN A 203 -23.26 -4.35 13.22
C ASN A 203 -21.74 -4.50 13.12
N GLY A 204 -20.98 -3.43 13.39
CA GLY A 204 -19.51 -3.43 13.30
C GLY A 204 -18.77 -4.18 14.41
N GLU A 205 -19.46 -4.63 15.47
CA GLU A 205 -18.86 -5.56 16.43
C GLU A 205 -18.98 -7.03 16.01
N GLU A 206 -19.90 -7.34 15.11
CA GLU A 206 -20.13 -8.70 14.67
C GLU A 206 -19.07 -9.19 13.66
N ASP A 207 -19.05 -10.51 13.44
CA ASP A 207 -18.05 -11.11 12.56
C ASP A 207 -18.31 -10.72 11.08
N PRO A 208 -17.26 -10.37 10.33
CA PRO A 208 -17.40 -10.00 8.93
C PRO A 208 -18.02 -11.12 8.08
N CYS A 209 -18.92 -10.74 7.17
CA CYS A 209 -19.74 -11.72 6.44
C CYS A 209 -19.13 -12.22 5.12
N ILE A 210 -18.20 -11.47 4.51
CA ILE A 210 -17.54 -11.88 3.26
C ILE A 210 -16.18 -12.50 3.56
N LYS A 211 -15.88 -13.61 2.89
CA LYS A 211 -14.56 -14.26 2.89
C LYS A 211 -13.98 -14.23 1.49
N ASP A 212 -12.77 -13.71 1.34
CA ASP A 212 -12.06 -13.66 0.06
C ASP A 212 -10.53 -13.68 0.26
N TRP A 213 -9.80 -13.57 -0.84
CA TRP A 213 -8.36 -13.30 -0.86
C TRP A 213 -8.07 -11.88 -0.37
N HIS A 214 -6.95 -11.70 0.35
CA HIS A 214 -6.48 -10.34 0.60
C HIS A 214 -6.03 -9.67 -0.70
N GLU A 215 -6.47 -8.43 -0.90
CA GLU A 215 -6.05 -7.60 -2.02
C GLU A 215 -5.10 -6.50 -1.54
N PRO A 216 -3.85 -6.45 -2.03
CA PRO A 216 -2.88 -5.47 -1.57
C PRO A 216 -3.28 -4.05 -2.00
N THR A 217 -3.25 -3.11 -1.07
CA THR A 217 -3.35 -1.68 -1.37
C THR A 217 -2.16 -1.24 -2.22
N ASP A 218 -2.41 -0.46 -3.27
CA ASP A 218 -1.32 0.13 -4.06
C ASP A 218 -0.42 0.98 -3.15
N PRO A 219 0.92 0.86 -3.22
CA PRO A 219 1.82 1.60 -2.34
C PRO A 219 1.66 3.13 -2.42
N GLU A 220 1.21 3.69 -3.56
CA GLU A 220 0.89 5.11 -3.66
C GLU A 220 -0.44 5.46 -2.98
N ALA A 221 -1.44 4.56 -3.06
CA ALA A 221 -2.69 4.72 -2.31
C ALA A 221 -2.47 4.58 -0.79
N ALA A 222 -1.61 3.66 -0.36
CA ALA A 222 -1.24 3.47 1.04
C ALA A 222 -0.54 4.71 1.64
N LYS A 223 0.39 5.33 0.88
CA LYS A 223 1.04 6.58 1.29
C LYS A 223 0.04 7.75 1.43
N ARG A 224 -0.93 7.85 0.52
CA ARG A 224 -1.97 8.90 0.58
C ARG A 224 -2.87 8.76 1.81
N ARG A 225 -3.27 7.53 2.15
CA ARG A 225 -4.05 7.24 3.37
C ARG A 225 -3.27 7.59 4.64
N LEU A 226 -1.97 7.27 4.71
CA LEU A 226 -1.11 7.63 5.86
C LEU A 226 -0.96 9.14 6.10
N ILE A 227 -1.19 9.97 5.09
CA ILE A 227 -1.12 11.44 5.21
C ILE A 227 -2.46 12.02 5.70
N GLN A 228 -3.58 11.35 5.41
CA GLN A 228 -4.92 11.81 5.81
C GLN A 228 -5.17 11.65 7.32
N TYR A 229 -4.61 10.61 7.95
CA TYR A 229 -4.80 10.33 9.40
C TYR A 229 -3.57 10.71 10.24
N GLY A 230 -3.16 11.98 10.18
CA GLY A 230 -2.38 12.66 11.23
C GLY A 230 -1.28 11.87 11.94
N GLY A 231 -0.08 11.86 11.36
CA GLY A 231 1.21 11.87 12.08
C GLY A 231 1.29 11.14 13.43
N GLY A 232 1.36 9.80 13.40
CA GLY A 232 1.80 9.00 14.53
C GLY A 232 2.26 7.63 14.04
N SER A 233 3.57 7.40 13.98
CA SER A 233 4.19 6.13 13.60
C SER A 233 4.05 5.07 14.70
N ASP A 234 2.84 4.90 15.24
CA ASP A 234 2.53 3.95 16.30
C ASP A 234 1.78 2.75 15.72
N THR A 235 2.55 1.85 15.10
CA THR A 235 2.09 0.49 14.74
C THR A 235 1.61 -0.34 15.94
N SER A 236 1.66 0.22 17.15
CA SER A 236 1.20 -0.42 18.40
C SER A 236 -0.31 -0.38 18.63
N ARG A 237 -1.11 0.31 17.78
CA ARG A 237 -2.57 0.40 17.96
C ARG A 237 -3.41 -0.61 17.18
N ILE A 238 -2.81 -1.44 16.32
CA ILE A 238 -3.56 -2.41 15.48
C ILE A 238 -3.78 -3.78 16.19
N VAL A 239 -3.34 -3.94 17.45
CA VAL A 239 -3.64 -5.16 18.23
C VAL A 239 -4.04 -4.80 19.66
N ALA A 240 -5.22 -4.19 19.82
CA ALA A 240 -5.83 -4.05 21.15
C ALA A 240 -7.35 -4.04 21.09
N SER A 241 -7.96 -5.04 20.44
CA SER A 241 -9.37 -5.36 20.66
C SER A 241 -9.57 -6.87 20.75
N ARG A 242 -10.27 -7.28 21.81
CA ARG A 242 -10.71 -8.65 22.17
C ARG A 242 -9.74 -9.54 22.95
N GLN A 243 -9.39 -9.11 24.17
CA GLN A 243 -9.30 -10.07 25.28
C GLN A 243 -9.57 -9.37 26.64
N ALA A 244 -10.84 -9.21 26.98
CA ALA A 244 -11.26 -8.88 28.35
C ALA A 244 -12.73 -9.29 28.61
N LEU A 245 -13.04 -10.59 28.47
CA LEU A 245 -14.18 -11.20 29.15
C LEU A 245 -13.83 -12.63 29.55
N LEU A 246 -12.95 -12.76 30.55
CA LEU A 246 -12.91 -13.92 31.45
C LEU A 246 -12.27 -13.49 32.77
N PHE A 247 -13.08 -12.89 33.65
CA PHE A 247 -13.05 -13.09 35.11
C PHE A 247 -14.43 -12.81 35.68
#